data_AF-A0A8X7WL20-F1
#
_entry.id   AF-A0A8X7WL20-F1
#
_cell.length_a   1.000
_cell.length_b   1.000
_cell.length_c   1.000
_cell.angle_alpha   90.00
_cell.angle_beta   90.00
_cell.angle_gamma   90.00
#
_symmetry.space_group_name_H-M   'P 1'
#
loop_
_entity.id
_entity.type
_entity.pdbx_description
1 polymer ?
#
loop_
_entity_poly.entity_id
_entity_poly.type
_entity_poly.pdbx_seq_one_letter_code
_entity_poly.pdbx_strand_id
1 'polypeptide(L)'
;MYVSSDVLELVLLRLPPKSLGRFKTVSKQWRSLLESNWFLEMHLDFQKSGKPRRKILAADHCNCDYPSLRRKGSFRGGEEIVYLHCDSTRPSMSCDGLICIPEPGWINVLNPVTGQRLRFASGKEPLNRRSSYLFTNGGVFSGYFPGNWAMGFGKDKVNGSYKVVRMFFDPNRYEVLDVNIGEWRQLSPPPYEVEAGRRSACVNGSIYWSDIWRGCRLLSLDLHTEEFHPVPLPTDMRFTVDTQIVNLEDHLALATTLRNSDGELELEIWIMDGVWSKTYSISLSCIGIKPFQQRAFRPVMVSKQGDVLICDNMKSVFRYCQVTNTICQVFSCTCIISPFLQNMVRFENEQVEPPRTRCLYNVWVGFGESSSQPRVDDTFHYLSVFLRRRLRMFVLATLLMCCFMFSSDDTLSCVGKPVFLHWLYCSGVRGDFIKVMVTILLWKFFFANTILDC
;
A
#
# COMPACT_ATOMS: atom_id res chain seq x y z
N MET A 1 5.13 2.13 -38.62
CA MET A 1 3.77 2.01 -38.07
C MET A 1 3.68 2.85 -36.81
N TYR A 2 2.74 3.79 -36.75
CA TYR A 2 2.46 4.59 -35.54
C TYR A 2 1.58 3.72 -34.64
N VAL A 3 2.08 3.32 -33.47
CA VAL A 3 1.21 2.70 -32.46
C VAL A 3 0.36 3.82 -31.89
N SER A 4 -0.97 3.71 -31.98
CA SER A 4 -1.87 4.73 -31.41
C SER A 4 -1.52 4.97 -29.93
N SER A 5 -1.59 6.23 -29.49
CA SER A 5 -1.31 6.62 -28.09
C SER A 5 -2.14 5.78 -27.12
N ASP A 6 -3.41 5.55 -27.47
CA ASP A 6 -4.37 4.82 -26.64
C ASP A 6 -3.93 3.38 -26.34
N VAL A 7 -3.33 2.70 -27.32
CA VAL A 7 -2.87 1.31 -27.14
C VAL A 7 -1.64 1.26 -26.23
N LEU A 8 -0.73 2.24 -26.37
CA LEU A 8 0.44 2.35 -25.50
C LEU A 8 0.03 2.64 -24.06
N GLU A 9 -0.92 3.56 -23.87
CA GLU A 9 -1.49 3.89 -22.56
C GLU A 9 -2.09 2.66 -21.88
N LEU A 10 -2.91 1.88 -22.60
CA LEU A 10 -3.50 0.64 -22.08
C LEU A 10 -2.45 -0.42 -21.69
N VAL A 11 -1.35 -0.52 -22.43
CA VAL A 11 -0.25 -1.42 -22.09
C VAL A 11 0.46 -0.92 -20.83
N LEU A 12 0.78 0.38 -20.77
CA LEU A 12 1.47 1.00 -19.64
C LEU A 12 0.66 0.88 -18.34
N LEU A 13 -0.66 1.08 -18.38
CA LEU A 13 -1.55 0.95 -17.21
C LEU A 13 -1.47 -0.44 -16.55
N ARG A 14 -1.15 -1.49 -17.31
CA ARG A 14 -1.05 -2.87 -16.80
C ARG A 14 0.31 -3.21 -16.19
N LEU A 15 1.31 -2.35 -16.37
CA LEU A 15 2.66 -2.63 -15.90
C LEU A 15 2.83 -2.29 -14.42
N PRO A 16 3.69 -3.03 -13.70
CA PRO A 16 3.99 -2.71 -12.31
C PRO A 16 4.80 -1.40 -12.20
N PRO A 17 4.64 -0.64 -11.10
CA PRO A 17 5.36 0.62 -10.87
C PRO A 17 6.88 0.56 -11.12
N LYS A 18 7.52 -0.55 -10.75
CA LYS A 18 8.98 -0.74 -10.98
C LYS A 18 9.35 -0.73 -12.46
N SER A 19 8.51 -1.31 -13.32
CA SER A 19 8.74 -1.28 -14.77
C SER A 19 8.46 0.12 -15.32
N LEU A 20 7.38 0.75 -14.88
CA LEU A 20 7.03 2.12 -15.26
C LEU A 20 8.12 3.12 -14.91
N GLY A 21 8.72 3.00 -13.71
CA GLY A 21 9.87 3.81 -13.31
C GLY A 21 11.06 3.70 -14.26
N ARG A 22 11.33 2.51 -14.83
CA ARG A 22 12.36 2.32 -15.86
C ARG A 22 11.93 2.89 -17.21
N PHE A 23 10.64 2.83 -17.54
CA PHE A 23 10.13 3.32 -18.82
C PHE A 23 10.12 4.84 -18.92
N LYS A 24 10.14 5.55 -17.78
CA LYS A 24 10.41 7.00 -17.73
C LYS A 24 11.76 7.38 -18.36
N THR A 25 12.72 6.46 -18.48
CA THR A 25 14.03 6.75 -19.10
C THR A 25 14.08 6.49 -20.60
N VAL A 26 12.99 5.97 -21.19
CA VAL A 26 12.96 5.57 -22.61
C VAL A 26 12.77 6.78 -23.53
N SER A 27 11.87 7.70 -23.18
CA SER A 27 11.66 8.95 -23.93
C SER A 27 11.06 10.05 -23.05
N LYS A 28 11.19 11.32 -23.47
CA LYS A 28 10.57 12.47 -22.79
C LYS A 28 9.03 12.40 -22.80
N GLN A 29 8.45 11.93 -23.91
CA GLN A 29 7.00 11.76 -24.04
C GLN A 29 6.47 10.72 -23.06
N TRP A 30 7.15 9.57 -22.94
CA TRP A 30 6.76 8.52 -21.99
C TRP A 30 6.93 8.99 -20.55
N ARG A 31 8.00 9.73 -20.26
CA ARG A 31 8.17 10.34 -18.95
C ARG A 31 7.02 11.28 -18.60
N SER A 32 6.66 12.19 -19.51
CA SER A 32 5.56 13.13 -19.33
C SER A 32 4.22 12.42 -19.12
N LEU A 33 3.90 11.41 -19.94
CA LEU A 33 2.70 10.58 -19.77
C LEU A 33 2.67 9.90 -18.39
N LEU A 34 3.75 9.20 -18.02
CA LEU A 34 3.88 8.46 -16.75
C LEU A 34 4.02 9.36 -15.50
N GLU A 35 4.13 10.67 -15.69
CA GLU A 35 4.16 11.69 -14.63
C GLU A 35 2.88 12.54 -14.61
N SER A 36 1.96 12.34 -15.56
CA SER A 36 0.67 13.03 -15.60
C SER A 36 -0.29 12.52 -14.51
N ASN A 37 -1.09 13.42 -13.93
CA ASN A 37 -2.11 13.08 -12.94
C ASN A 37 -3.11 12.07 -13.48
N TRP A 38 -3.58 12.26 -14.71
CA TRP A 38 -4.48 11.33 -15.40
C TRP A 38 -3.93 9.90 -15.41
N PHE A 39 -2.66 9.70 -15.80
CA PHE A 39 -2.08 8.35 -15.85
C PHE A 39 -1.93 7.76 -14.44
N LEU A 40 -1.53 8.57 -13.46
CA LEU A 40 -1.38 8.11 -12.07
C LEU A 40 -2.72 7.64 -11.48
N GLU A 41 -3.80 8.39 -11.74
CA GLU A 41 -5.16 8.04 -11.30
C GLU A 41 -5.66 6.78 -12.01
N MET A 42 -5.58 6.74 -13.34
CA MET A 42 -5.97 5.56 -14.11
C MET A 42 -5.18 4.30 -13.72
N HIS A 43 -3.89 4.44 -13.45
CA HIS A 43 -3.05 3.33 -12.99
C HIS A 43 -3.49 2.87 -11.60
N LEU A 44 -3.76 3.81 -10.68
CA LEU A 44 -4.23 3.52 -9.33
C LEU A 44 -5.57 2.77 -9.35
N ASP A 45 -6.53 3.25 -10.13
CA ASP A 45 -7.84 2.62 -10.28
C ASP A 45 -7.72 1.22 -10.89
N PHE A 46 -6.83 1.05 -11.87
CA PHE A 46 -6.51 -0.26 -12.41
C PHE A 46 -5.97 -1.21 -11.34
N GLN A 47 -5.10 -0.73 -10.44
CA GLN A 47 -4.59 -1.54 -9.32
C GLN A 47 -5.70 -1.86 -8.30
N LYS A 48 -6.63 -0.94 -8.04
CA LYS A 48 -7.80 -1.15 -7.15
C LYS A 48 -8.81 -2.16 -7.73
N SER A 49 -9.03 -2.16 -9.05
CA SER A 49 -9.98 -3.05 -9.76
C SER A 49 -9.69 -4.56 -9.64
N GLY A 50 -8.60 -4.95 -8.97
CA GLY A 50 -8.32 -6.33 -8.58
C GLY A 50 -7.88 -7.25 -9.73
N LYS A 51 -7.53 -6.72 -10.90
CA LYS A 51 -6.85 -7.49 -11.97
C LYS A 51 -5.45 -8.01 -11.55
N PRO A 52 -4.63 -7.27 -10.76
CA PRO A 52 -3.41 -7.84 -10.18
C PRO A 52 -3.70 -8.65 -8.90
N ARG A 53 -2.83 -9.62 -8.58
CA ARG A 53 -2.89 -10.36 -7.30
C ARG A 53 -2.86 -9.36 -6.13
N ARG A 54 -3.91 -9.36 -5.31
CA ARG A 54 -3.99 -8.52 -4.12
C ARG A 54 -2.89 -8.92 -3.14
N LYS A 55 -2.23 -7.91 -2.59
CA LYS A 55 -1.10 -8.06 -1.67
C LYS A 55 -1.43 -7.37 -0.36
N ILE A 56 -0.78 -7.77 0.71
CA ILE A 56 -1.01 -7.19 2.04
C ILE A 56 0.28 -6.55 2.51
N LEU A 57 0.18 -5.36 3.09
CA LEU A 57 1.31 -4.67 3.69
C LEU A 57 1.35 -4.94 5.19
N ALA A 58 2.53 -5.34 5.63
CA ALA A 58 2.84 -5.70 6.99
C ALA A 58 4.00 -4.88 7.51
N ALA A 59 3.98 -4.49 8.78
CA ALA A 59 5.16 -3.95 9.45
C ALA A 59 6.07 -5.11 9.89
N ASP A 60 7.35 -5.01 9.55
CA ASP A 60 8.44 -5.81 10.08
C ASP A 60 9.21 -4.95 11.08
N HIS A 61 9.30 -5.40 12.33
CA HIS A 61 9.96 -4.63 13.38
C HIS A 61 11.47 -4.60 13.11
N CYS A 62 11.95 -3.48 12.58
CA CYS A 62 13.37 -3.19 12.44
C CYS A 62 13.72 -1.93 13.24
N ASN A 63 14.92 -1.91 13.83
CA ASN A 63 15.57 -0.68 14.32
C ASN A 63 16.33 0.04 13.20
N CYS A 64 15.78 0.03 11.98
CA CYS A 64 16.45 0.60 10.83
C CYS A 64 15.95 2.02 10.55
N ASP A 65 16.87 2.95 10.32
CA ASP A 65 16.56 4.39 10.14
C ASP A 65 15.71 4.69 8.90
N TYR A 66 15.60 3.73 7.97
CA TYR A 66 14.95 3.91 6.68
C TYR A 66 13.90 2.83 6.40
N PRO A 67 12.64 3.23 6.18
CA PRO A 67 11.62 2.31 5.71
C PRO A 67 11.99 1.77 4.34
N SER A 68 12.03 0.44 4.23
CA SER A 68 12.31 -0.24 2.97
C SER A 68 11.39 -1.43 2.79
N LEU A 69 11.04 -1.73 1.54
CA LEU A 69 10.21 -2.88 1.21
C LEU A 69 11.06 -4.14 1.11
N ARG A 70 10.75 -5.14 1.95
CA ARG A 70 11.16 -6.52 1.73
C ARG A 70 10.00 -7.34 1.19
N ARG A 71 10.26 -8.02 0.08
CA ARG A 71 9.35 -9.05 -0.43
C ARG A 71 9.67 -10.36 0.28
N LYS A 72 8.70 -10.98 0.94
CA LYS A 72 8.87 -12.32 1.52
C LYS A 72 7.62 -13.16 1.30
N GLY A 73 7.78 -14.19 0.47
CA GLY A 73 6.88 -15.36 0.40
C GLY A 73 5.51 -15.14 -0.24
N SER A 74 5.10 -16.14 -1.02
CA SER A 74 3.69 -16.42 -1.31
C SER A 74 3.19 -17.48 -0.33
N PHE A 75 1.96 -17.36 0.16
CA PHE A 75 1.38 -18.35 1.09
C PHE A 75 0.26 -19.17 0.45
N ARG A 76 -0.20 -20.22 1.15
CA ARG A 76 -1.38 -21.00 0.77
C ARG A 76 -2.58 -20.04 0.67
N GLY A 77 -3.07 -19.81 -0.55
CA GLY A 77 -4.16 -18.86 -0.82
C GLY A 77 -3.89 -17.87 -1.96
N GLY A 78 -2.62 -17.69 -2.37
CA GLY A 78 -2.26 -16.87 -3.53
C GLY A 78 -2.01 -15.39 -3.25
N GLU A 79 -2.25 -14.90 -2.03
CA GLU A 79 -1.87 -13.57 -1.57
C GLU A 79 -0.39 -13.51 -1.20
N GLU A 80 0.23 -12.37 -1.48
CA GLU A 80 1.63 -12.07 -1.19
C GLU A 80 1.69 -11.03 -0.07
N ILE A 81 2.47 -11.30 0.98
CA ILE A 81 2.74 -10.32 2.03
C ILE A 81 4.00 -9.54 1.65
N VAL A 82 3.89 -8.23 1.73
CA VAL A 82 4.99 -7.30 1.58
C VAL A 82 5.29 -6.70 2.94
N TYR A 83 6.55 -6.75 3.34
CA TYR A 83 7.00 -6.21 4.61
C TYR A 83 7.58 -4.82 4.40
N LEU A 84 7.05 -3.86 5.16
CA LEU A 84 7.65 -2.57 5.38
C LEU A 84 8.46 -2.63 6.66
N HIS A 85 9.74 -2.34 6.52
CA HIS A 85 10.61 -2.08 7.66
C HIS A 85 10.17 -0.81 8.38
N CYS A 86 9.48 -0.94 9.50
CA CYS A 86 9.08 0.20 10.33
C CYS A 86 8.80 -0.25 11.76
N ASP A 87 8.68 0.71 12.67
CA ASP A 87 8.30 0.40 14.04
C ASP A 87 6.85 -0.13 14.09
N SER A 88 6.71 -1.45 14.10
CA SER A 88 5.42 -2.16 14.15
C SER A 88 4.60 -1.91 15.43
N THR A 89 5.19 -1.25 16.43
CA THR A 89 4.47 -0.82 17.65
C THR A 89 3.64 0.44 17.43
N ARG A 90 3.88 1.16 16.33
CA ARG A 90 3.22 2.43 16.04
C ARG A 90 2.04 2.24 15.09
N PRO A 91 0.95 2.97 15.29
CA PRO A 91 -0.12 2.97 14.32
C PRO A 91 0.37 3.61 13.04
N SER A 92 -0.05 3.01 11.95
CA SER A 92 0.10 3.57 10.62
C SER A 92 -1.30 3.78 10.06
N MET A 93 -1.47 4.90 9.38
CA MET A 93 -2.64 5.18 8.58
C MET A 93 -2.26 5.03 7.12
N SER A 94 -3.15 4.49 6.30
CA SER A 94 -2.88 4.27 4.89
C SER A 94 -3.97 4.89 4.03
N CYS A 95 -3.58 5.51 2.92
CA CYS A 95 -4.49 6.00 1.90
C CYS A 95 -3.84 5.80 0.54
N ASP A 96 -4.55 5.17 -0.40
CA ASP A 96 -4.08 4.92 -1.77
C ASP A 96 -2.69 4.27 -1.89
N GLY A 97 -2.25 3.51 -0.89
CA GLY A 97 -0.93 2.87 -0.84
C GLY A 97 0.19 3.75 -0.27
N LEU A 98 -0.10 5.01 0.05
CA LEU A 98 0.75 5.84 0.91
C LEU A 98 0.53 5.50 2.37
N ILE A 99 1.54 5.76 3.20
CA ILE A 99 1.51 5.47 4.62
C ILE A 99 1.91 6.70 5.41
N CYS A 100 1.09 7.06 6.38
CA CYS A 100 1.39 8.05 7.38
C CYS A 100 1.78 7.37 8.70
N ILE A 101 2.99 7.63 9.18
CA ILE A 101 3.57 7.12 10.43
C ILE A 101 3.90 8.30 11.36
N PRO A 102 3.11 8.50 12.42
CA PRO A 102 3.41 9.50 13.44
C PRO A 102 4.62 9.09 14.29
N GLU A 103 5.48 10.05 14.58
CA GLU A 103 6.58 9.94 15.53
C GLU A 103 6.57 11.08 16.56
N PRO A 104 7.19 10.89 17.74
CA PRO A 104 7.37 11.99 18.67
C PRO A 104 7.97 13.21 18.01
N GLY A 105 7.18 14.29 17.95
CA GLY A 105 7.55 15.55 17.31
C GLY A 105 7.53 15.56 15.77
N TRP A 106 7.17 14.47 15.09
CA TRP A 106 7.23 14.38 13.62
C TRP A 106 6.07 13.59 13.01
N ILE A 107 5.66 13.95 11.79
CA ILE A 107 4.76 13.14 10.96
C ILE A 107 5.51 12.72 9.72
N ASN A 108 5.55 11.41 9.46
CA ASN A 108 6.19 10.86 8.28
C ASN A 108 5.12 10.38 7.30
N VAL A 109 5.17 10.84 6.06
CA VAL A 109 4.34 10.33 4.97
C VAL A 109 5.27 9.70 3.95
N LEU A 110 5.07 8.43 3.61
CA LEU A 110 5.94 7.73 2.67
C LEU A 110 5.16 6.96 1.63
N ASN A 111 5.78 6.83 0.46
CA ASN A 111 5.39 5.89 -0.56
C ASN A 111 6.37 4.70 -0.55
N PRO A 112 5.96 3.53 -0.05
CA PRO A 112 6.85 2.37 0.03
C PRO A 112 7.38 1.90 -1.33
N VAL A 113 6.62 2.13 -2.41
CA VAL A 113 6.93 1.64 -3.75
C VAL A 113 8.00 2.49 -4.42
N THR A 114 7.88 3.81 -4.30
CA THR A 114 8.85 4.76 -4.86
C THR A 114 10.03 5.01 -3.93
N GLY A 115 9.85 4.75 -2.62
CA GLY A 115 10.84 5.04 -1.58
C GLY A 115 10.88 6.50 -1.14
N GLN A 116 10.02 7.36 -1.69
CA GLN A 116 9.93 8.76 -1.28
C GLN A 116 9.31 8.87 0.12
N ARG A 117 9.81 9.81 0.91
CA ARG A 117 9.38 10.10 2.28
C ARG A 117 9.38 11.61 2.49
N LEU A 118 8.30 12.12 3.06
CA LEU A 118 8.22 13.45 3.63
C LEU A 118 8.16 13.37 5.14
N ARG A 119 8.75 14.37 5.78
CA ARG A 119 8.78 14.49 7.22
C ARG A 119 8.39 15.91 7.60
N PHE A 120 7.39 16.03 8.46
CA PHE A 120 6.84 17.30 8.90
C PHE A 120 6.98 17.44 10.41
N ALA A 121 7.41 18.60 10.88
CA ALA A 121 7.43 18.88 12.31
C ALA A 121 6.00 18.84 12.85
N SER A 122 5.77 18.04 13.88
CA SER A 122 4.49 17.91 14.57
C SER A 122 4.36 18.94 15.71
N GLY A 123 5.46 19.59 16.10
CA GLY A 123 5.52 20.45 17.28
C GLY A 123 5.65 19.65 18.58
N LYS A 124 5.62 20.35 19.72
CA LYS A 124 5.71 19.69 21.04
C LYS A 124 4.44 18.87 21.29
N GLU A 125 4.62 17.62 21.70
CA GLU A 125 3.51 16.80 22.17
C GLU A 125 2.89 17.44 23.41
N PRO A 126 1.57 17.61 23.44
CA PRO A 126 0.92 18.15 24.62
C PRO A 126 1.02 17.14 25.77
N LEU A 127 1.40 17.65 26.94
CA LEU A 127 1.35 16.90 28.19
C LEU A 127 -0.11 16.82 28.64
N ASN A 128 -0.72 15.66 28.50
CA ASN A 128 -2.11 15.46 28.90
C ASN A 128 -2.19 15.27 30.43
N ARG A 129 -2.79 16.22 31.15
CA ARG A 129 -3.09 16.10 32.59
C ARG A 129 -4.26 15.15 32.87
N ARG A 130 -5.09 14.86 31.85
CA ARG A 130 -6.26 13.97 31.89
C ARG A 130 -6.00 12.61 31.25
N SER A 131 -4.76 12.27 30.90
CA SER A 131 -4.42 10.91 30.46
C SER A 131 -4.51 10.00 31.68
N SER A 132 -5.74 9.64 32.00
CA SER A 132 -6.05 8.58 32.92
C SER A 132 -5.28 7.35 32.47
N TYR A 133 -4.66 6.69 33.44
CA TYR A 133 -4.11 5.34 33.45
C TYR A 133 -5.00 4.22 32.80
N LEU A 134 -6.07 4.57 32.09
CA LEU A 134 -7.03 3.67 31.43
C LEU A 134 -6.56 3.13 30.08
N PHE A 135 -5.57 3.78 29.45
CA PHE A 135 -4.96 3.28 28.21
C PHE A 135 -3.46 3.01 28.36
N THR A 136 -2.99 2.78 29.59
CA THR A 136 -1.61 2.30 29.83
C THR A 136 -1.56 0.78 29.98
N ASN A 137 -2.71 0.09 30.05
CA ASN A 137 -2.80 -1.36 30.18
C ASN A 137 -3.60 -1.97 29.02
N GLY A 138 -2.92 -2.34 27.94
CA GLY A 138 -3.31 -3.49 27.12
C GLY A 138 -4.70 -3.48 26.46
N GLY A 139 -5.16 -2.33 25.95
CA GLY A 139 -6.31 -2.30 25.05
C GLY A 139 -6.06 -3.16 23.80
N VAL A 140 -7.05 -3.97 23.45
CA VAL A 140 -6.96 -5.09 22.49
C VAL A 140 -6.52 -4.62 21.09
N PHE A 141 -6.63 -3.35 20.65
CA PHE A 141 -5.97 -2.86 19.42
C PHE A 141 -5.38 -1.46 19.54
N SER A 142 -4.96 -1.08 20.74
CA SER A 142 -4.33 0.21 20.98
C SER A 142 -2.90 0.22 20.41
N GLY A 143 -2.76 0.32 19.09
CA GLY A 143 -1.55 0.84 18.47
C GLY A 143 -1.52 2.33 18.76
N TYR A 144 -0.87 2.74 19.83
CA TYR A 144 -0.94 4.11 20.32
C TYR A 144 -0.38 5.08 19.30
N PHE A 145 -1.26 5.93 18.75
CA PHE A 145 -0.86 7.27 18.28
C PHE A 145 -0.25 7.97 19.49
N PRO A 146 0.51 9.09 19.37
CA PRO A 146 0.80 9.89 20.56
C PRO A 146 -0.53 10.12 21.30
N GLY A 147 -0.73 9.42 22.44
CA GLY A 147 -2.04 8.91 22.91
C GLY A 147 -3.05 9.98 23.33
N ASN A 148 -2.68 11.21 23.06
CA ASN A 148 -3.41 12.43 23.30
C ASN A 148 -4.20 12.86 22.05
N TRP A 149 -3.83 12.42 20.85
CA TRP A 149 -4.47 12.87 19.60
C TRP A 149 -5.38 11.82 18.99
N ALA A 150 -6.56 12.25 18.52
CA ALA A 150 -7.25 11.55 17.44
C ALA A 150 -6.59 11.99 16.12
N MET A 151 -6.19 11.04 15.28
CA MET A 151 -5.45 11.31 14.05
C MET A 151 -6.09 10.63 12.85
N GLY A 152 -5.88 11.23 11.67
CA GLY A 152 -6.37 10.70 10.40
C GLY A 152 -5.45 11.03 9.24
N PHE A 153 -5.52 10.21 8.19
CA PHE A 153 -4.82 10.45 6.93
C PHE A 153 -5.69 10.04 5.76
N GLY A 154 -5.79 10.90 4.76
CA GLY A 154 -6.63 10.67 3.59
C GLY A 154 -6.27 11.54 2.40
N LYS A 155 -6.96 11.32 1.28
CA LYS A 155 -6.83 12.08 0.04
C LYS A 155 -8.10 12.89 -0.17
N ASP A 156 -7.97 14.20 -0.36
CA ASP A 156 -9.03 15.02 -0.93
C ASP A 156 -9.23 14.59 -2.40
N LYS A 157 -10.40 14.03 -2.69
CA LYS A 157 -10.72 13.47 -4.01
C LYS A 157 -10.91 14.54 -5.09
N VAL A 158 -11.16 15.80 -4.72
CA VAL A 158 -11.45 16.88 -5.66
C VAL A 158 -10.17 17.51 -6.18
N ASN A 159 -9.23 17.86 -5.29
CA ASN A 159 -7.95 18.46 -5.69
C ASN A 159 -6.77 17.46 -5.73
N GLY A 160 -6.97 16.23 -5.26
CA GLY A 160 -5.95 15.18 -5.23
C GLY A 160 -4.91 15.31 -4.10
N SER A 161 -5.01 16.31 -3.24
CA SER A 161 -4.09 16.56 -2.13
C SER A 161 -4.24 15.51 -1.03
N TYR A 162 -3.12 15.10 -0.44
CA TYR A 162 -3.14 14.24 0.73
C TYR A 162 -3.12 15.11 1.99
N LYS A 163 -3.94 14.77 2.98
CA LYS A 163 -4.07 15.54 4.22
C LYS A 163 -3.92 14.65 5.44
N VAL A 164 -3.19 15.14 6.44
CA VAL A 164 -3.10 14.55 7.78
C VAL A 164 -3.88 15.43 8.73
N VAL A 165 -4.79 14.85 9.50
CA VAL A 165 -5.64 15.58 10.45
C VAL A 165 -5.33 15.11 11.86
N ARG A 166 -5.33 16.04 12.81
CA ARG A 166 -5.19 15.73 14.23
C ARG A 166 -6.12 16.58 15.08
N MET A 167 -6.64 15.98 16.14
CA MET A 167 -7.51 16.63 17.12
C MET A 167 -7.03 16.34 18.53
N PHE A 168 -6.88 17.38 19.33
CA PHE A 168 -6.61 17.34 20.76
C PHE A 168 -7.67 18.16 21.47
N PHE A 169 -8.23 17.60 22.53
CA PHE A 169 -9.40 18.17 23.21
C PHE A 169 -9.05 18.87 24.54
N ASP A 170 -7.77 18.89 24.96
CA ASP A 170 -7.37 19.56 26.21
C ASP A 170 -5.90 20.07 26.22
N PRO A 171 -5.61 21.29 25.70
CA PRO A 171 -6.59 22.25 25.18
C PRO A 171 -7.07 21.92 23.76
N ASN A 172 -8.26 22.43 23.43
CA ASN A 172 -8.90 22.31 22.12
C ASN A 172 -8.00 22.82 20.98
N ARG A 173 -7.40 21.89 20.24
CA ARG A 173 -6.53 22.14 19.08
C ARG A 173 -6.84 21.14 17.98
N TYR A 174 -7.25 21.66 16.83
CA TYR A 174 -7.69 20.85 15.68
C TYR A 174 -6.94 21.38 14.47
N GLU A 175 -6.17 20.52 13.83
CA GLU A 175 -5.28 20.95 12.78
C GLU A 175 -5.25 19.94 11.64
N VAL A 176 -4.95 20.46 10.46
CA VAL A 176 -4.77 19.70 9.25
C VAL A 176 -3.49 20.15 8.58
N LEU A 177 -2.76 19.16 8.08
CA LEU A 177 -1.54 19.32 7.31
C LEU A 177 -1.85 18.88 5.89
N ASP A 178 -1.70 19.79 4.94
CA ASP A 178 -1.63 19.43 3.53
C ASP A 178 -0.23 18.90 3.25
N VAL A 179 -0.13 17.67 2.76
CA VAL A 179 1.15 16.97 2.53
C VAL A 179 1.93 17.58 1.37
N ASN A 180 1.25 18.21 0.41
CA ASN A 180 1.91 18.87 -0.71
C ASN A 180 2.47 20.22 -0.25
N ILE A 181 1.74 20.98 0.57
CA ILE A 181 2.18 22.30 1.06
C ILE A 181 3.21 22.15 2.20
N GLY A 182 2.96 21.24 3.13
CA GLY A 182 3.81 20.96 4.28
C GLY A 182 3.56 21.85 5.51
N GLU A 183 2.47 22.62 5.52
CA GLU A 183 2.12 23.51 6.62
C GLU A 183 0.86 23.02 7.38
N TRP A 184 0.90 23.17 8.70
CA TRP A 184 -0.26 22.95 9.55
C TRP A 184 -1.14 24.18 9.58
N ARG A 185 -2.46 23.96 9.49
CA ARG A 185 -3.46 25.00 9.65
C ARG A 185 -4.56 24.57 10.61
N GLN A 186 -5.14 25.54 11.27
CA GLN A 186 -6.21 25.33 12.25
C GLN A 186 -7.51 24.97 11.54
N LEU A 187 -8.24 24.01 12.10
CA LEU A 187 -9.61 23.66 11.74
C LEU A 187 -10.60 24.26 12.72
N SER A 188 -11.84 24.42 12.25
CA SER A 188 -13.00 24.68 13.10
C SER A 188 -13.19 23.56 14.12
N PRO A 189 -13.75 23.84 15.30
CA PRO A 189 -13.99 22.81 16.30
C PRO A 189 -15.00 21.75 15.80
N PRO A 190 -14.79 20.46 16.08
CA PRO A 190 -15.79 19.44 15.79
C PRO A 190 -17.01 19.61 16.73
N PRO A 191 -18.19 19.11 16.34
CA PRO A 191 -19.41 19.20 17.15
C PRO A 191 -19.33 18.42 18.47
N TYR A 192 -18.42 17.46 18.58
CA TYR A 192 -18.17 16.70 19.80
C TYR A 192 -16.78 16.04 19.76
N GLU A 193 -16.32 15.59 20.93
CA GLU A 193 -15.05 14.89 21.08
C GLU A 193 -15.11 13.46 20.52
N VAL A 194 -13.97 12.96 20.06
CA VAL A 194 -13.79 11.55 19.67
C VAL A 194 -12.67 10.90 20.48
N GLU A 195 -12.60 9.57 20.47
CA GLU A 195 -11.57 8.86 21.24
C GLU A 195 -10.17 9.06 20.64
N ALA A 196 -9.29 9.68 21.43
CA ALA A 196 -7.86 9.75 21.10
C ALA A 196 -7.25 8.35 21.01
N GLY A 197 -6.25 8.18 20.14
CA GLY A 197 -5.55 6.92 19.96
C GLY A 197 -6.31 5.81 19.21
N ARG A 198 -7.63 5.94 18.99
CA ARG A 198 -8.35 5.02 18.10
C ARG A 198 -7.97 5.23 16.63
N ARG A 199 -8.07 4.15 15.85
CA ARG A 199 -7.84 4.19 14.40
C ARG A 199 -8.98 4.94 13.70
N SER A 200 -8.61 5.81 12.77
CA SER A 200 -9.53 6.37 11.78
C SER A 200 -9.61 5.50 10.53
N ALA A 201 -10.63 5.73 9.70
CA ALA A 201 -10.64 5.27 8.31
C ALA A 201 -10.81 6.45 7.35
N CYS A 202 -10.17 6.39 6.18
CA CYS A 202 -10.43 7.33 5.09
C CYS A 202 -11.24 6.62 4.01
N VAL A 203 -12.40 7.15 3.67
CA VAL A 203 -13.33 6.60 2.67
C VAL A 203 -13.88 7.74 1.83
N ASN A 204 -13.80 7.61 0.50
CA ASN A 204 -14.40 8.54 -0.47
C ASN A 204 -14.11 10.04 -0.21
N GLY A 205 -12.87 10.36 0.17
CA GLY A 205 -12.43 11.74 0.42
C GLY A 205 -12.74 12.29 1.81
N SER A 206 -13.29 11.49 2.72
CA SER A 206 -13.56 11.89 4.10
C SER A 206 -12.83 10.98 5.08
N ILE A 207 -12.47 11.51 6.25
CA ILE A 207 -11.88 10.74 7.34
C ILE A 207 -12.94 10.55 8.43
N TYR A 208 -13.00 9.35 9.00
CA TYR A 208 -13.96 8.94 10.00
C TYR A 208 -13.29 8.54 11.31
N TRP A 209 -13.84 9.00 12.43
CA TRP A 209 -13.45 8.67 13.80
C TRP A 209 -14.65 8.24 14.63
N SER A 210 -14.41 7.51 15.72
CA SER A 210 -15.45 7.06 16.65
C SER A 210 -15.19 7.49 18.07
N ASP A 211 -16.29 7.71 18.79
CA ASP A 211 -16.37 7.61 20.23
C ASP A 211 -17.41 6.55 20.58
N ILE A 212 -16.94 5.33 20.83
CA ILE A 212 -17.77 4.20 21.19
C ILE A 212 -18.03 4.17 22.69
N TRP A 213 -17.06 4.60 23.50
CA TRP A 213 -17.15 4.47 24.96
C TRP A 213 -18.07 5.49 25.62
N ARG A 214 -18.03 6.76 25.22
CA ARG A 214 -18.76 7.82 25.93
C ARG A 214 -20.08 8.14 25.25
N GLY A 215 -20.02 8.30 23.93
CA GLY A 215 -21.12 8.88 23.17
C GLY A 215 -21.84 7.93 22.24
N CYS A 216 -21.24 6.79 21.86
CA CYS A 216 -21.63 6.03 20.66
C CYS A 216 -21.87 6.98 19.48
N ARG A 217 -20.80 7.56 18.94
CA ARG A 217 -20.87 8.55 17.84
C ARG A 217 -19.82 8.26 16.79
N LEU A 218 -20.15 8.63 15.55
CA LEU A 218 -19.22 8.68 14.44
C LEU A 218 -19.10 10.11 13.93
N LEU A 219 -17.87 10.56 13.79
CA LEU A 219 -17.54 11.86 13.22
C LEU A 219 -16.88 11.66 11.88
N SER A 220 -17.30 12.39 10.86
CA SER A 220 -16.55 12.54 9.62
C SER A 220 -15.98 13.96 9.48
N LEU A 221 -14.89 14.06 8.72
CA LEU A 221 -14.38 15.31 8.17
C LEU A 221 -14.27 15.13 6.67
N ASP A 222 -14.96 15.96 5.90
CA ASP A 222 -14.78 16.02 4.46
C ASP A 222 -13.44 16.74 4.17
N LEU A 223 -12.53 16.09 3.44
CA LEU A 223 -11.19 16.66 3.24
C LEU A 223 -11.16 17.81 2.25
N HIS A 224 -12.21 18.01 1.45
CA HIS A 224 -12.27 19.09 0.48
C HIS A 224 -12.78 20.39 1.10
N THR A 225 -13.95 20.30 1.72
CA THR A 225 -14.61 21.42 2.40
C THR A 225 -14.04 21.67 3.80
N GLU A 226 -13.42 20.64 4.39
CA GLU A 226 -12.81 20.67 5.73
C GLU A 226 -13.83 20.92 6.83
N GLU A 227 -15.06 20.46 6.58
CA GLU A 227 -16.18 20.52 7.49
C GLU A 227 -16.42 19.19 8.20
N PHE A 228 -16.71 19.29 9.49
CA PHE A 228 -17.05 18.16 10.34
C PHE A 228 -18.53 17.84 10.24
N HIS A 229 -18.87 16.56 10.07
CA HIS A 229 -20.25 16.10 10.01
C HIS A 229 -20.49 14.92 10.96
N PRO A 230 -21.59 14.94 11.75
CA PRO A 230 -22.05 13.75 12.45
C PRO A 230 -22.49 12.68 11.44
N VAL A 231 -22.14 11.43 11.71
CA VAL A 231 -22.54 10.28 10.90
C VAL A 231 -23.47 9.39 11.74
N PRO A 232 -24.63 8.98 11.20
CA PRO A 232 -25.54 8.09 11.91
C PRO A 232 -24.88 6.74 12.16
N LEU A 233 -25.21 6.10 13.28
CA LEU A 233 -24.81 4.74 13.60
C LEU A 233 -25.85 3.71 13.12
N PRO A 234 -25.46 2.44 12.92
CA PRO A 234 -26.40 1.35 12.74
C PRO A 234 -27.27 1.16 13.98
N THR A 235 -28.59 1.17 13.80
CA THR A 235 -29.59 1.07 14.89
C THR A 235 -29.54 -0.28 15.62
N ASP A 236 -29.35 -1.37 14.89
CA ASP A 236 -29.42 -2.73 15.43
C ASP A 236 -28.06 -3.30 15.86
N MET A 237 -27.00 -2.51 15.74
CA MET A 237 -25.65 -2.95 16.07
C MET A 237 -25.39 -2.83 17.58
N ARG A 238 -24.77 -3.87 18.15
CA ARG A 238 -24.26 -3.84 19.51
C ARG A 238 -22.81 -3.37 19.51
N PHE A 239 -22.57 -2.20 20.09
CA PHE A 239 -21.24 -1.63 20.24
C PHE A 239 -20.51 -2.26 21.42
N THR A 240 -19.23 -2.57 21.21
CA THR A 240 -18.33 -3.03 22.25
C THR A 240 -17.07 -2.18 22.24
N VAL A 241 -16.28 -2.29 23.30
CA VAL A 241 -14.99 -1.60 23.41
C VAL A 241 -14.04 -1.96 22.25
N ASP A 242 -14.24 -3.13 21.67
CA ASP A 242 -13.49 -3.70 20.55
C ASP A 242 -14.01 -3.25 19.17
N THR A 243 -15.11 -2.50 19.10
CA THR A 243 -15.66 -2.01 17.83
C THR A 243 -14.66 -1.08 17.12
N GLN A 244 -14.45 -1.31 15.83
CA GLN A 244 -13.46 -0.60 15.00
C GLN A 244 -14.10 -0.01 13.77
N ILE A 245 -13.60 1.16 13.35
CA ILE A 245 -13.87 1.72 12.03
C ILE A 245 -12.83 1.20 11.06
N VAL A 246 -13.28 0.77 9.88
CA VAL A 246 -12.43 0.22 8.82
C VAL A 246 -12.88 0.78 7.47
N ASN A 247 -11.92 1.12 6.60
CA ASN A 247 -12.21 1.19 5.16
C ASN A 247 -12.11 -0.25 4.62
N LEU A 248 -13.25 -0.80 4.20
CA LEU A 248 -13.32 -2.11 3.57
C LEU A 248 -13.77 -1.94 2.12
N GLU A 249 -12.85 -2.15 1.17
CA GLU A 249 -13.13 -2.00 -0.27
C GLU A 249 -13.74 -0.64 -0.65
N ASP A 250 -13.19 0.45 -0.12
CA ASP A 250 -13.67 1.83 -0.31
C ASP A 250 -15.09 2.09 0.23
N HIS A 251 -15.56 1.25 1.16
CA HIS A 251 -16.76 1.49 1.94
C HIS A 251 -16.42 1.71 3.42
N LEU A 252 -17.22 2.53 4.09
CA LEU A 252 -17.14 2.71 5.53
C LEU A 252 -17.73 1.47 6.21
N ALA A 253 -16.93 0.82 7.04
CA ALA A 253 -17.35 -0.37 7.78
C ALA A 253 -17.10 -0.23 9.28
N LEU A 254 -17.98 -0.84 10.06
CA LEU A 254 -17.81 -1.08 11.49
C LEU A 254 -17.66 -2.57 11.73
N ALA A 255 -16.61 -2.96 12.44
CA ALA A 255 -16.35 -4.34 12.81
C ALA A 255 -16.39 -4.47 14.32
N THR A 256 -17.17 -5.41 14.84
CA THR A 256 -17.28 -5.63 16.28
C THR A 256 -17.25 -7.12 16.60
N THR A 257 -16.54 -7.48 17.65
CA THR A 257 -16.53 -8.85 18.17
C THR A 257 -17.47 -8.91 19.36
N LEU A 258 -18.40 -9.87 19.34
CA LEU A 258 -19.38 -10.09 20.40
C LEU A 258 -19.63 -11.57 20.64
N ARG A 259 -20.31 -11.90 21.73
CA ARG A 259 -20.81 -13.26 21.97
C ARG A 259 -22.26 -13.35 21.54
N ASN A 260 -22.58 -14.35 20.73
CA ASN A 260 -23.94 -14.63 20.33
C ASN A 260 -24.75 -15.25 21.50
N SER A 261 -26.02 -15.58 21.25
CA SER A 261 -26.91 -16.18 22.25
C SER A 261 -26.40 -17.51 22.81
N ASP A 262 -25.62 -18.25 22.03
CA ASP A 262 -25.02 -19.53 22.41
C ASP A 262 -23.67 -19.35 23.15
N GLY A 263 -23.26 -18.11 23.39
CA GLY A 263 -21.99 -17.77 24.03
C GLY A 263 -20.76 -17.90 23.12
N GLU A 264 -20.96 -18.26 21.85
CA GLU A 264 -19.89 -18.35 20.85
C GLU A 264 -19.44 -16.96 20.41
N LEU A 265 -18.14 -16.82 20.15
CA LEU A 265 -17.58 -15.55 19.69
C LEU A 265 -17.87 -15.38 18.20
N GLU A 266 -18.38 -14.21 17.84
CA GLU A 266 -18.76 -13.85 16.48
C GLU A 266 -18.21 -12.47 16.13
N LEU A 267 -17.74 -12.33 14.89
CA LEU A 267 -17.38 -11.04 14.29
C LEU A 267 -18.51 -10.57 13.38
N GLU A 268 -19.13 -9.45 13.73
CA GLU A 268 -20.07 -8.76 12.86
C GLU A 268 -19.37 -7.64 12.10
N ILE A 269 -19.62 -7.55 10.80
CA ILE A 269 -19.14 -6.47 9.94
C ILE A 269 -20.35 -5.78 9.31
N TRP A 270 -20.52 -4.51 9.66
CA TRP A 270 -21.55 -3.62 9.15
C TRP A 270 -20.93 -2.69 8.11
N ILE A 271 -21.54 -2.58 6.94
CA ILE A 271 -21.05 -1.71 5.86
C ILE A 271 -22.12 -0.64 5.59
N MET A 272 -21.66 0.59 5.38
CA MET A 272 -22.52 1.70 4.98
C MET A 272 -22.48 1.89 3.47
N ASP A 273 -23.64 1.68 2.84
CA ASP A 273 -23.91 1.96 1.43
C ASP A 273 -25.27 2.67 1.32
N GLY A 274 -25.25 3.98 1.54
CA GLY A 274 -26.46 4.80 1.78
C GLY A 274 -27.07 4.58 3.16
N VAL A 275 -27.31 3.32 3.55
CA VAL A 275 -27.79 2.89 4.87
C VAL A 275 -26.87 1.81 5.43
N TRP A 276 -26.78 1.71 6.75
CA TRP A 276 -26.05 0.63 7.40
C TRP A 276 -26.76 -0.71 7.22
N SER A 277 -26.01 -1.74 6.86
CA SER A 277 -26.48 -3.12 6.88
C SER A 277 -25.40 -4.06 7.41
N LYS A 278 -25.81 -5.13 8.07
CA LYS A 278 -24.90 -6.21 8.50
C LYS A 278 -24.57 -7.05 7.28
N THR A 279 -23.34 -6.95 6.79
CA THR A 279 -22.90 -7.66 5.58
C THR A 279 -22.28 -9.01 5.90
N TYR A 280 -21.55 -9.12 7.01
CA TYR A 280 -20.92 -10.37 7.44
C TYR A 280 -21.22 -10.67 8.90
N SER A 281 -21.43 -11.96 9.17
CA SER A 281 -21.54 -12.55 10.51
C SER A 281 -20.65 -13.79 10.51
N ILE A 282 -19.48 -13.70 11.15
CA ILE A 282 -18.42 -14.72 11.05
C ILE A 282 -18.25 -15.39 12.41
N SER A 283 -18.60 -16.67 12.50
CA SER A 283 -18.33 -17.47 13.70
C SER A 283 -16.82 -17.69 13.87
N LEU A 284 -16.35 -17.45 15.09
CA LEU A 284 -14.95 -17.58 15.49
C LEU A 284 -14.72 -18.80 16.40
N SER A 285 -15.72 -19.68 16.55
CA SER A 285 -15.66 -20.86 17.41
C SER A 285 -14.50 -21.80 17.05
N CYS A 286 -14.19 -21.94 15.75
CA CYS A 286 -13.08 -22.77 15.26
C CYS A 286 -11.68 -22.28 15.66
N ILE A 287 -11.52 -21.05 16.17
CA ILE A 287 -10.22 -20.50 16.57
C ILE A 287 -9.79 -20.99 17.97
N GLY A 288 -10.70 -21.60 18.75
CA GLY A 288 -10.39 -22.16 20.07
C GLY A 288 -10.07 -21.09 21.13
N ILE A 289 -10.74 -19.93 21.07
CA ILE A 289 -10.53 -18.81 21.99
C ILE A 289 -11.20 -19.12 23.34
N LYS A 290 -10.44 -19.01 24.44
CA LYS A 290 -10.98 -19.27 25.78
C LYS A 290 -12.01 -18.19 26.17
N PRO A 291 -13.05 -18.50 26.97
CA PRO A 291 -14.11 -17.55 27.33
C PRO A 291 -13.62 -16.22 27.93
N PHE A 292 -12.55 -16.25 28.72
CA PHE A 292 -11.98 -15.08 29.41
C PHE A 292 -10.97 -14.30 28.57
N GLN A 293 -10.61 -14.78 27.39
CA GLN A 293 -9.69 -14.08 26.50
C GLN A 293 -10.46 -13.08 25.64
N GLN A 294 -10.19 -11.79 25.87
CA GLN A 294 -10.64 -10.76 24.94
C GLN A 294 -9.81 -10.84 23.66
N ARG A 295 -10.51 -10.98 22.53
CA ARG A 295 -9.91 -11.06 21.21
C ARG A 295 -10.78 -10.26 20.25
N ALA A 296 -10.25 -9.15 19.78
CA ALA A 296 -10.90 -8.36 18.76
C ALA A 296 -10.39 -8.80 17.39
N PHE A 297 -11.21 -8.58 16.37
CA PHE A 297 -10.87 -8.86 14.98
C PHE A 297 -11.16 -7.66 14.11
N ARG A 298 -10.35 -7.48 13.08
CA ARG A 298 -10.46 -6.40 12.12
C ARG A 298 -10.42 -6.95 10.70
N PRO A 299 -11.40 -6.64 9.85
CA PRO A 299 -11.30 -6.95 8.43
C PRO A 299 -10.18 -6.12 7.78
N VAL A 300 -9.47 -6.76 6.85
CA VAL A 300 -8.37 -6.15 6.10
C VAL A 300 -8.79 -5.90 4.67
N MET A 301 -9.44 -6.89 4.04
CA MET A 301 -9.84 -6.87 2.64
C MET A 301 -10.83 -8.01 2.35
N VAL A 302 -11.54 -7.89 1.24
CA VAL A 302 -12.43 -8.95 0.71
C VAL A 302 -11.86 -9.48 -0.60
N SER A 303 -11.80 -10.80 -0.79
CA SER A 303 -11.36 -11.40 -2.05
C SER A 303 -12.42 -11.23 -3.14
N LYS A 304 -12.05 -11.49 -4.40
CA LYS A 304 -13.04 -11.49 -5.50
C LYS A 304 -14.10 -12.56 -5.34
N GLN A 305 -13.78 -13.62 -4.61
CA GLN A 305 -14.68 -14.73 -4.32
C GLN A 305 -15.58 -14.45 -3.10
N GLY A 306 -15.44 -13.29 -2.46
CA GLY A 306 -16.18 -12.93 -1.24
C GLY A 306 -15.50 -13.37 0.06
N ASP A 307 -14.34 -14.03 -0.01
CA ASP A 307 -13.60 -14.43 1.20
C ASP A 307 -13.10 -13.20 1.96
N VAL A 308 -13.25 -13.19 3.28
CA VAL A 308 -12.81 -12.07 4.10
C VAL A 308 -11.47 -12.40 4.74
N LEU A 309 -10.48 -11.54 4.56
CA LEU A 309 -9.24 -11.61 5.30
C LEU A 309 -9.35 -10.75 6.56
N ILE A 310 -9.19 -11.36 7.73
CA ILE A 310 -9.27 -10.68 9.02
C ILE A 310 -7.97 -10.83 9.81
N CYS A 311 -7.62 -9.83 10.59
CA CYS A 311 -6.51 -9.90 11.55
C CYS A 311 -7.02 -9.69 12.97
N ASP A 312 -6.39 -10.37 13.92
CA ASP A 312 -6.68 -10.18 15.33
C ASP A 312 -5.64 -9.29 16.03
N ASN A 313 -5.90 -9.00 17.29
CA ASN A 313 -5.01 -8.24 18.14
C ASN A 313 -3.70 -8.95 18.50
N MET A 314 -3.70 -10.28 18.38
CA MET A 314 -2.54 -11.13 18.60
C MET A 314 -1.65 -11.23 17.36
N LYS A 315 -1.86 -10.35 16.36
CA LYS A 315 -1.07 -10.28 15.12
C LYS A 315 -1.17 -11.56 14.28
N SER A 316 -2.28 -12.28 14.40
CA SER A 316 -2.64 -13.44 13.59
C SER A 316 -3.59 -13.03 12.47
N VAL A 317 -3.44 -13.69 11.33
CA VAL A 317 -4.25 -13.42 10.13
C VAL A 317 -5.04 -14.68 9.79
N PHE A 318 -6.32 -14.49 9.54
CA PHE A 318 -7.26 -15.54 9.20
C PHE A 318 -7.95 -15.23 7.88
N ARG A 319 -8.28 -16.27 7.13
CA ARG A 319 -9.19 -16.21 5.99
C ARG A 319 -10.50 -16.86 6.39
N TYR A 320 -11.58 -16.12 6.24
CA TYR A 320 -12.93 -16.64 6.25
C TYR A 320 -13.36 -16.92 4.80
N CYS A 321 -13.69 -18.17 4.51
CA CYS A 321 -14.26 -18.55 3.22
C CYS A 321 -15.78 -18.58 3.32
N GLN A 322 -16.44 -17.71 2.53
CA GLN A 322 -17.89 -17.56 2.58
C GLN A 322 -18.62 -18.81 2.06
N VAL A 323 -18.05 -19.49 1.06
CA VAL A 323 -18.66 -20.67 0.44
C VAL A 323 -18.71 -21.86 1.40
N THR A 324 -17.61 -22.10 2.13
CA THR A 324 -17.52 -23.22 3.08
C THR A 324 -17.96 -22.84 4.48
N ASN A 325 -18.18 -21.53 4.73
CA ASN A 325 -18.42 -20.96 6.06
C ASN A 325 -17.36 -21.39 7.09
N THR A 326 -16.09 -21.45 6.66
CA THR A 326 -14.98 -21.85 7.52
C THR A 326 -13.96 -20.74 7.65
N ILE A 327 -13.33 -20.70 8.83
CA ILE A 327 -12.21 -19.81 9.11
C ILE A 327 -10.93 -20.61 9.30
N CYS A 328 -9.88 -20.21 8.60
CA CYS A 328 -8.57 -20.84 8.67
C CYS A 328 -7.51 -19.79 8.98
N GLN A 329 -6.62 -20.09 9.92
CA GLN A 329 -5.45 -19.25 10.16
C GLN A 329 -4.49 -19.38 8.97
N VAL A 330 -4.13 -18.24 8.39
CA VAL A 330 -3.20 -18.15 7.25
C VAL A 330 -1.79 -17.82 7.73
N PHE A 331 -1.67 -17.02 8.80
CA PHE A 331 -0.38 -16.53 9.30
C PHE A 331 -0.43 -16.15 10.80
N SER A 332 0.73 -16.15 11.46
CA SER A 332 0.94 -15.67 12.84
C SER A 332 2.17 -14.76 12.94
N CYS A 333 2.13 -13.75 13.81
CA CYS A 333 3.22 -12.82 14.12
C CYS A 333 3.48 -11.72 13.07
N THR A 334 2.43 -11.08 12.54
CA THR A 334 2.60 -9.90 11.66
C THR A 334 1.64 -8.76 12.02
N CYS A 335 2.16 -7.54 12.14
CA CYS A 335 1.33 -6.34 12.29
C CYS A 335 0.86 -5.87 10.90
N ILE A 336 -0.41 -6.14 10.57
CA ILE A 336 -0.98 -5.73 9.28
C ILE A 336 -1.26 -4.23 9.28
N ILE A 337 -0.67 -3.54 8.31
CA ILE A 337 -0.88 -2.11 8.09
C ILE A 337 -2.16 -1.93 7.27
N SER A 338 -2.18 -2.44 6.04
CA SER A 338 -3.22 -2.17 5.04
C SER A 338 -3.16 -3.16 3.88
N PRO A 339 -4.18 -3.22 3.01
CA PRO A 339 -4.02 -3.75 1.67
C PRO A 339 -2.86 -3.03 0.96
N PHE A 340 -1.93 -3.79 0.37
CA PHE A 340 -0.79 -3.21 -0.32
C PHE A 340 -1.18 -2.80 -1.74
N LEU A 341 -1.29 -1.48 -1.95
CA LEU A 341 -1.56 -0.88 -3.24
C LEU A 341 -0.25 -0.33 -3.85
N GLN A 342 0.04 -0.77 -5.07
CA GLN A 342 1.25 -0.36 -5.78
C GLN A 342 0.99 0.85 -6.65
N ASN A 343 1.34 2.05 -6.17
CA ASN A 343 1.14 3.30 -6.92
C ASN A 343 2.46 3.97 -7.32
N MET A 344 2.35 4.99 -8.17
CA MET A 344 3.46 5.85 -8.63
C MET A 344 3.33 7.30 -8.15
N VAL A 345 2.48 7.55 -7.15
CA VAL A 345 2.26 8.88 -6.57
C VAL A 345 3.58 9.45 -6.09
N ARG A 346 3.86 10.70 -6.45
CA ARG A 346 5.06 11.42 -6.05
C ARG A 346 4.70 12.60 -5.17
N PHE A 347 5.64 12.93 -4.30
CA PHE A 347 5.60 14.18 -3.57
C PHE A 347 6.31 15.24 -4.41
N GLU A 348 5.65 16.39 -4.60
CA GLU A 348 6.23 17.52 -5.34
C GLU A 348 7.34 18.22 -4.55
N ASN A 349 7.24 18.17 -3.21
CA ASN A 349 8.24 18.72 -2.30
C ASN A 349 9.26 17.66 -1.87
N GLU A 350 10.39 17.55 -2.56
CA GLU A 350 11.55 16.84 -2.00
C GLU A 350 12.18 17.72 -0.91
N GLN A 351 11.67 17.64 0.33
CA GLN A 351 12.47 18.07 1.48
C GLN A 351 13.62 17.07 1.66
N VAL A 352 14.76 17.40 1.06
CA VAL A 352 16.01 16.67 1.23
C VAL A 352 16.49 16.89 2.66
N GLU A 353 16.23 15.95 3.57
CA GLU A 353 17.02 15.88 4.80
C GLU A 353 18.48 15.53 4.41
N PRO A 354 19.50 16.22 4.96
CA PRO A 354 20.87 15.73 4.85
C PRO A 354 20.94 14.37 5.55
N PRO A 355 21.71 13.40 5.01
CA PRO A 355 21.90 12.12 5.66
C PRO A 355 22.43 12.36 7.08
N ARG A 356 21.68 11.90 8.10
CA ARG A 356 22.18 11.92 9.48
C ARG A 356 23.51 11.18 9.52
N THR A 357 24.54 11.88 9.94
CA THR A 357 25.88 11.35 10.19
C THR A 357 25.73 10.18 11.17
N ARG A 358 26.17 8.98 10.76
CA ARG A 358 26.37 7.86 11.69
C ARG A 358 27.24 8.36 12.85
N CYS A 359 26.69 8.47 14.05
CA CYS A 359 27.49 8.49 15.27
C CYS A 359 28.14 7.11 15.41
N LEU A 360 29.33 6.96 14.80
CA LEU A 360 30.23 5.86 15.11
C LEU A 360 30.93 6.20 16.43
N TYR A 361 30.38 5.70 17.55
CA TYR A 361 31.19 5.56 18.76
C TYR A 361 32.08 4.34 18.60
N ASN A 362 33.38 4.62 18.41
CA ASN A 362 34.59 3.86 18.75
C ASN A 362 34.57 2.32 18.62
N VAL A 363 35.29 1.82 17.61
CA VAL A 363 36.31 0.78 17.80
C VAL A 363 37.55 1.22 17.02
N TRP A 364 38.53 1.76 17.75
CA TRP A 364 39.90 1.91 17.29
C TRP A 364 40.62 0.57 17.46
N VAL A 365 41.00 -0.07 16.36
CA VAL A 365 42.19 -0.94 16.30
C VAL A 365 42.82 -0.72 14.93
N GLY A 366 44.09 -0.31 14.94
CA GLY A 366 44.81 0.19 13.78
C GLY A 366 45.59 -0.86 12.98
N PHE A 367 46.41 -0.29 12.08
CA PHE A 367 47.31 -0.86 11.07
C PHE A 367 46.63 -1.28 9.76
N GLY A 368 47.07 -0.86 8.57
CA GLY A 368 48.26 -0.09 8.19
C GLY A 368 48.18 0.29 6.70
N GLU A 369 48.96 1.29 6.33
CA GLU A 369 49.04 1.89 4.99
C GLU A 369 49.48 0.89 3.91
N SER A 370 48.88 0.97 2.73
CA SER A 370 49.63 0.82 1.48
C SER A 370 48.94 1.55 0.33
N SER A 371 49.74 2.35 -0.35
CA SER A 371 49.47 3.17 -1.52
C SER A 371 49.21 2.35 -2.79
N SER A 372 48.22 2.74 -3.60
CA SER A 372 48.32 2.61 -5.07
C SER A 372 47.29 3.50 -5.79
N GLN A 373 47.76 4.20 -6.84
CA GLN A 373 46.98 5.06 -7.75
C GLN A 373 45.99 4.25 -8.61
N PRO A 374 44.87 4.86 -9.07
CA PRO A 374 43.88 4.15 -9.88
C PRO A 374 44.33 4.02 -11.36
N ARG A 375 44.17 2.80 -11.91
CA ARG A 375 44.38 2.48 -13.33
C ARG A 375 43.12 2.76 -14.16
N VAL A 376 43.35 3.05 -15.44
CA VAL A 376 42.41 3.46 -16.52
C VAL A 376 41.30 2.44 -16.87
N ASP A 377 41.15 1.34 -16.11
CA ASP A 377 40.22 0.23 -16.43
C ASP A 377 38.78 0.41 -15.92
N ASP A 378 38.54 1.26 -14.92
CA ASP A 378 37.19 1.43 -14.35
C ASP A 378 36.23 2.17 -15.29
N THR A 379 36.74 3.04 -16.15
CA THR A 379 35.94 3.81 -17.12
C THR A 379 35.32 2.90 -18.19
N PHE A 380 36.02 1.84 -18.61
CA PHE A 380 35.51 0.85 -19.57
C PHE A 380 34.53 -0.13 -18.92
N HIS A 381 34.66 -0.42 -17.62
CA HIS A 381 33.68 -1.25 -16.93
C HIS A 381 32.33 -0.53 -16.77
N TYR A 382 32.35 0.77 -16.45
CA TYR A 382 31.13 1.58 -16.39
C TYR A 382 30.50 1.79 -17.77
N LEU A 383 31.28 2.07 -18.82
CA LEU A 383 30.75 2.19 -20.18
C LEU A 383 30.16 0.86 -20.67
N SER A 384 30.80 -0.28 -20.39
CA SER A 384 30.30 -1.60 -20.83
C SER A 384 29.05 -2.04 -20.08
N VAL A 385 28.89 -1.69 -18.80
CA VAL A 385 27.65 -1.94 -18.04
C VAL A 385 26.53 -1.01 -18.52
N PHE A 386 26.85 0.24 -18.82
CA PHE A 386 25.90 1.24 -19.34
C PHE A 386 25.43 0.87 -20.76
N LEU A 387 26.35 0.47 -21.64
CA LEU A 387 26.07 -0.01 -22.99
C LEU A 387 25.33 -1.35 -22.97
N ARG A 388 25.66 -2.31 -22.09
CA ARG A 388 24.91 -3.58 -21.96
C ARG A 388 23.46 -3.38 -21.50
N ARG A 389 23.19 -2.40 -20.63
CA ARG A 389 21.82 -2.07 -20.19
C ARG A 389 21.00 -1.43 -21.30
N ARG A 390 21.58 -0.50 -22.08
CA ARG A 390 20.93 0.08 -23.26
C ARG A 390 20.75 -0.94 -24.38
N LEU A 391 21.75 -1.79 -24.65
CA LEU A 391 21.63 -2.87 -25.64
C LEU A 391 20.51 -3.85 -25.28
N ARG A 392 20.37 -4.27 -24.02
CA ARG A 392 19.27 -5.17 -23.62
C ARG A 392 17.88 -4.55 -23.80
N MET A 393 17.73 -3.26 -23.52
CA MET A 393 16.49 -2.53 -23.76
C MET A 393 16.22 -2.33 -25.25
N PHE A 394 17.27 -2.05 -26.03
CA PHE A 394 17.20 -1.94 -27.48
C PHE A 394 16.80 -3.29 -28.07
N VAL A 395 17.44 -4.39 -27.67
CA VAL A 395 17.14 -5.76 -28.10
C VAL A 395 15.72 -6.18 -27.71
N LEU A 396 15.20 -5.79 -26.54
CA LEU A 396 13.81 -6.07 -26.17
C LEU A 396 12.83 -5.28 -27.05
N ALA A 397 13.13 -4.02 -27.36
CA ALA A 397 12.35 -3.19 -28.26
C ALA A 397 12.45 -3.69 -29.71
N THR A 398 13.62 -4.14 -30.16
CA THR A 398 13.82 -4.75 -31.48
C THR A 398 13.14 -6.11 -31.57
N LEU A 399 13.13 -6.92 -30.51
CA LEU A 399 12.37 -8.18 -30.46
C LEU A 399 10.87 -7.95 -30.50
N LEU A 400 10.35 -6.93 -29.79
CA LEU A 400 8.95 -6.53 -29.89
C LEU A 400 8.61 -6.01 -31.30
N MET A 401 9.47 -5.20 -31.91
CA MET A 401 9.30 -4.71 -33.29
C MET A 401 9.39 -5.84 -34.32
N CYS A 402 10.29 -6.80 -34.14
CA CYS A 402 10.42 -7.98 -35.01
C CYS A 402 9.20 -8.90 -34.87
N CYS A 403 8.63 -9.07 -33.67
CA CYS A 403 7.38 -9.84 -33.50
C CYS A 403 6.18 -9.22 -34.24
N PHE A 404 6.15 -7.91 -34.46
CA PHE A 404 5.11 -7.23 -35.26
C PHE A 404 5.38 -7.27 -36.77
N MET A 405 6.64 -7.41 -37.19
CA MET A 405 7.01 -7.54 -38.61
C MET A 405 6.63 -8.90 -39.22
N PHE A 406 6.25 -9.90 -38.42
CA PHE A 406 5.94 -11.27 -38.86
C PHE A 406 4.44 -11.64 -38.80
N SER A 407 3.52 -10.65 -38.75
CA SER A 407 2.07 -10.90 -38.65
C SER A 407 1.23 -10.30 -39.78
N SER A 408 1.77 -10.16 -40.99
CA SER A 408 0.97 -9.80 -42.17
C SER A 408 1.48 -10.54 -43.40
N ASP A 409 0.63 -11.39 -43.96
CA ASP A 409 0.88 -12.22 -45.14
C ASP A 409 1.23 -11.38 -46.38
N ASP A 410 2.38 -11.64 -46.98
CA ASP A 410 2.60 -12.59 -48.08
C ASP A 410 3.65 -12.06 -49.07
N THR A 411 4.62 -12.93 -49.39
CA THR A 411 5.66 -12.77 -50.43
C THR A 411 6.62 -11.58 -50.33
N LEU A 412 7.73 -11.74 -49.59
CA LEU A 412 9.02 -11.19 -50.08
C LEU A 412 10.22 -12.04 -49.63
N SER A 413 11.07 -12.30 -50.62
CA SER A 413 12.22 -13.19 -50.74
C SER A 413 13.19 -13.35 -49.57
N CYS A 414 13.68 -14.58 -49.46
CA CYS A 414 14.83 -15.09 -48.73
C CYS A 414 16.11 -14.23 -48.84
N VAL A 415 16.32 -13.21 -48.00
CA VAL A 415 17.64 -12.57 -47.83
C VAL A 415 18.02 -12.28 -46.36
N GLY A 416 17.06 -12.21 -45.42
CA GLY A 416 17.35 -11.80 -44.03
C GLY A 416 17.66 -12.93 -43.02
N LYS A 417 17.37 -14.20 -43.34
CA LYS A 417 17.50 -15.33 -42.39
C LYS A 417 18.94 -15.64 -41.93
N PRO A 418 19.99 -15.51 -42.76
CA PRO A 418 21.36 -15.82 -42.32
C PRO A 418 21.93 -14.79 -41.32
N VAL A 419 21.55 -13.51 -41.47
CA VAL A 419 22.07 -12.40 -40.66
C VAL A 419 21.57 -12.45 -39.21
N PHE A 420 20.29 -12.82 -39.02
CA PHE A 420 19.68 -12.94 -37.70
C PHE A 420 20.23 -14.12 -36.89
N LEU A 421 20.45 -15.27 -37.55
CA LEU A 421 21.05 -16.46 -36.93
C LEU A 421 22.54 -16.24 -36.59
N HIS A 422 23.29 -15.56 -37.46
CA HIS A 422 24.68 -15.19 -37.19
C HIS A 422 24.78 -14.18 -36.03
N TRP A 423 23.87 -13.22 -35.94
CA TRP A 423 23.82 -12.25 -34.84
C TRP A 423 23.47 -12.92 -33.48
N LEU A 424 22.55 -13.89 -33.47
CA LEU A 424 22.22 -14.71 -32.31
C LEU A 424 23.40 -15.59 -31.83
N TYR A 425 24.18 -16.13 -32.77
CA TYR A 425 25.37 -16.92 -32.45
C TYR A 425 26.47 -16.08 -31.79
N CYS A 426 26.70 -14.85 -32.28
CA CYS A 426 27.70 -13.93 -31.73
C CYS A 426 27.33 -13.31 -30.37
N SER A 427 26.05 -13.30 -29.98
CA SER A 427 25.57 -12.56 -28.79
C SER A 427 25.42 -13.41 -27.51
N GLY A 428 25.74 -14.71 -27.54
CA GLY A 428 26.00 -15.53 -26.34
C GLY A 428 24.80 -15.75 -25.40
N VAL A 429 23.56 -15.56 -25.86
CA VAL A 429 22.34 -15.67 -25.04
C VAL A 429 21.86 -17.13 -24.98
N ARG A 430 22.60 -18.00 -24.27
CA ARG A 430 22.22 -19.42 -24.12
C ARG A 430 21.26 -19.70 -22.94
N GLY A 431 21.02 -18.75 -22.03
CA GLY A 431 20.26 -19.01 -20.79
C GLY A 431 18.75 -18.77 -20.86
N ASP A 432 18.29 -17.77 -21.62
CA ASP A 432 16.88 -17.33 -21.60
C ASP A 432 16.09 -17.69 -22.87
N PHE A 433 16.72 -18.39 -23.81
CA PHE A 433 16.11 -18.77 -25.10
C PHE A 433 14.89 -19.68 -24.93
N ILE A 434 14.91 -20.59 -23.93
CA ILE A 434 13.79 -21.48 -23.63
C ILE A 434 12.60 -20.69 -23.07
N LYS A 435 12.83 -19.64 -22.26
CA LYS A 435 11.72 -18.82 -21.74
C LYS A 435 11.08 -17.98 -22.82
N VAL A 436 11.89 -17.45 -23.75
CA VAL A 436 11.39 -16.70 -24.91
C VAL A 436 10.63 -17.63 -25.87
N MET A 437 11.16 -18.81 -26.17
CA MET A 437 10.47 -19.83 -26.98
C MET A 437 9.18 -20.34 -26.32
N VAL A 438 9.18 -20.59 -25.01
CA VAL A 438 7.97 -20.98 -24.26
C VAL A 438 6.93 -19.86 -24.25
N THR A 439 7.34 -18.60 -24.16
CA THR A 439 6.40 -17.46 -24.24
C THR A 439 5.81 -17.32 -25.65
N ILE A 440 6.61 -17.54 -26.70
CA ILE A 440 6.17 -17.54 -28.11
C ILE A 440 5.25 -18.73 -28.41
N LEU A 441 5.57 -19.92 -27.87
CA LEU A 441 4.76 -21.14 -28.03
C LEU A 441 3.44 -21.06 -27.24
N LEU A 442 3.45 -20.52 -26.02
CA LEU A 442 2.24 -20.25 -25.25
C LEU A 442 1.36 -19.19 -25.93
N TRP A 443 1.95 -18.17 -26.55
CA TRP A 443 1.20 -17.19 -27.34
C TRP A 443 0.53 -17.82 -28.57
N LYS A 444 1.23 -18.70 -29.31
CA LYS A 444 0.63 -19.49 -30.39
C LYS A 444 -0.46 -20.45 -29.90
N PHE A 445 -0.29 -21.10 -28.76
CA PHE A 445 -1.25 -22.09 -28.24
C PHE A 445 -2.55 -21.44 -27.72
N PHE A 446 -2.48 -20.21 -27.18
CA PHE A 446 -3.65 -19.51 -26.65
C PHE A 446 -4.42 -18.71 -27.72
N PHE A 447 -3.80 -18.31 -28.83
CA PHE A 447 -4.45 -17.47 -29.84
C PHE A 447 -4.70 -18.14 -31.20
N ALA A 448 -4.19 -19.36 -31.44
CA ALA A 448 -4.46 -20.09 -32.69
C ALA A 448 -5.82 -20.83 -32.72
N ASN A 449 -6.60 -20.85 -31.64
CA ASN A 449 -7.90 -21.54 -31.57
C ASN A 449 -9.12 -20.60 -31.53
N THR A 450 -8.98 -19.34 -31.97
CA THR A 450 -10.11 -18.38 -32.04
C THR A 450 -10.37 -17.81 -33.44
N ILE A 451 -9.88 -18.47 -34.48
CA ILE A 451 -10.28 -18.20 -35.88
C ILE A 451 -10.60 -19.54 -36.55
N LEU A 452 -11.72 -20.12 -36.13
CA LEU A 452 -12.54 -21.00 -36.93
C LEU A 452 -13.95 -20.38 -36.83
N ASP A 453 -14.57 -20.20 -37.99
CA ASP A 453 -15.89 -19.59 -38.25
C ASP A 453 -15.94 -18.05 -38.36
N CYS A 454 -15.49 -17.54 -39.51
CA CYS A 454 -16.30 -16.73 -40.45
C CYS A 454 -15.51 -16.41 -41.71
#